data_AF-A0A832U7G5-F1
#
_entry.id   AF-A0A832U7G5-F1
#
_cell.length_a   1.000
_cell.length_b   1.000
_cell.length_c   1.000
_cell.angle_alpha   90.00
_cell.angle_beta   90.00
_cell.angle_gamma   90.00
#
_symmetry.space_group_name_H-M   'P 1'
#
loop_
_entity.id
_entity.type
_entity.pdbx_description
1 polymer ?
#
loop_
_entity_poly.entity_id
_entity_poly.type
_entity_poly.pdbx_seq_one_letter_code
_entity_poly.pdbx_strand_id
1 'polypeptide(L)'
;MRIIIPLLVIVALIATLYYCVKKGMTLLANVAAGLILLFIVNTFHLLSFLGVPDMPITWATVLICTFGGIPGAVILILLAIAGITV
;
A
#
# COMPACT_ATOMS: atom_id res chain seq x y z
N MET A 1 -19.95 -25.14 18.82
CA MET A 1 -20.03 -24.20 17.67
C MET A 1 -19.17 -22.93 17.81
N ARG A 2 -18.87 -22.39 19.01
CA ARG A 2 -18.23 -21.06 19.16
C ARG A 2 -16.70 -20.98 18.94
N ILE A 3 -15.97 -22.10 19.02
CA ILE A 3 -14.49 -22.11 19.04
C ILE A 3 -13.90 -22.34 17.62
N ILE A 4 -14.72 -22.88 16.71
CA ILE A 4 -14.28 -23.33 15.39
C ILE A 4 -14.00 -22.14 14.46
N ILE A 5 -14.85 -21.12 14.52
CA ILE A 5 -14.72 -19.88 13.73
C ILE A 5 -13.43 -19.11 14.08
N PRO A 6 -13.13 -18.77 15.36
CA PRO A 6 -11.90 -18.06 15.68
C PRO A 6 -10.64 -18.87 15.37
N LEU A 7 -10.68 -20.19 15.56
CA LEU A 7 -9.55 -21.06 15.19
C LEU A 7 -9.25 -21.01 13.68
N LEU A 8 -10.29 -21.04 12.86
CA LEU A 8 -10.16 -20.99 11.39
C LEU A 8 -9.64 -19.63 10.92
N VAL A 9 -10.06 -18.54 11.56
CA VAL A 9 -9.54 -17.19 11.30
C VAL A 9 -8.06 -17.07 11.67
N ILE A 10 -7.64 -17.61 12.82
CA ILE A 10 -6.23 -17.59 13.24
C ILE A 10 -5.36 -18.40 12.27
N VAL A 11 -5.80 -19.60 11.89
CA VAL A 11 -5.08 -20.44 10.92
C VAL A 11 -4.99 -19.76 9.55
N ALA A 12 -6.07 -19.13 9.09
CA ALA A 12 -6.08 -18.35 7.85
C ALA A 12 -5.11 -17.16 7.94
N LEU A 13 -5.10 -16.42 9.05
CA LEU A 13 -4.21 -15.29 9.27
C LEU A 13 -2.73 -15.72 9.24
N ILE A 14 -2.39 -16.81 9.94
CA ILE A 14 -1.02 -17.37 9.97
C ILE A 14 -0.62 -17.89 8.59
N ALA A 15 -1.52 -18.57 7.87
CA ALA A 15 -1.26 -19.05 6.52
C ALA A 15 -1.01 -17.88 5.54
N THR A 16 -1.81 -16.81 5.63
CA THR A 16 -1.62 -15.59 4.85
C THR A 16 -0.28 -14.91 5.18
N LEU A 17 0.08 -14.80 6.47
CA LEU A 17 1.38 -14.27 6.92
C LEU A 17 2.55 -15.11 6.41
N TYR A 18 2.48 -16.43 6.52
CA TYR A 18 3.52 -17.33 6.05
C TYR A 18 3.70 -17.26 4.54
N TYR A 19 2.59 -17.18 3.80
CA TYR A 19 2.60 -16.97 2.36
C TYR A 19 3.18 -15.60 1.99
N CYS A 20 2.85 -14.56 2.75
CA CYS A 20 3.36 -13.20 2.60
C CYS A 20 4.88 -13.15 2.78
N VAL A 21 5.43 -13.82 3.81
CA VAL A 21 6.88 -13.93 4.04
C VAL A 21 7.55 -14.74 2.93
N LYS A 22 6.96 -15.86 2.51
CA LYS A 22 7.51 -16.71 1.43
C LYS A 22 7.51 -15.99 0.07
N LYS A 23 6.59 -15.05 -0.11
CA LYS A 23 6.49 -14.15 -1.27
C LYS A 23 7.11 -12.77 -1.00
N GLY A 24 7.93 -12.62 0.04
CA GLY A 24 8.55 -11.34 0.43
C GLY A 24 9.31 -10.64 -0.70
N MET A 25 9.91 -11.41 -1.63
CA MET A 25 10.52 -10.85 -2.85
C MET A 25 9.51 -10.11 -3.74
N THR A 26 8.28 -10.60 -3.84
CA THR A 26 7.22 -9.89 -4.58
C THR A 26 6.71 -8.67 -3.82
N LEU A 27 6.73 -8.68 -2.48
CA LEU A 27 6.44 -7.48 -1.69
C LEU A 27 7.49 -6.40 -1.91
N LEU A 28 8.78 -6.76 -1.93
CA LEU A 28 9.86 -5.82 -2.17
C LEU A 28 9.78 -5.19 -3.58
N ALA A 29 9.46 -6.00 -4.60
CA ALA A 29 9.22 -5.51 -5.95
C ALA A 29 7.98 -4.59 -6.03
N ASN A 30 6.92 -4.89 -5.28
CA ASN A 30 5.72 -4.06 -5.19
C ASN A 30 6.00 -2.72 -4.51
N VAL A 31 6.77 -2.71 -3.41
CA VAL A 31 7.24 -1.47 -2.77
C VAL A 31 8.00 -0.63 -3.77
N ALA A 32 9.00 -1.23 -4.42
CA ALA A 32 9.84 -0.51 -5.36
C ALA A 32 8.98 0.10 -6.49
N ALA A 33 8.10 -0.69 -7.12
CA ALA A 33 7.23 -0.22 -8.18
C ALA A 33 6.25 0.88 -7.71
N GLY A 34 5.59 0.71 -6.56
CA GLY A 34 4.64 1.67 -6.02
C GLY A 34 5.30 2.98 -5.56
N LEU A 35 6.49 2.88 -4.95
CA LEU A 35 7.27 4.04 -4.50
C LEU A 35 7.85 4.81 -5.69
N ILE A 36 8.36 4.12 -6.72
CA ILE A 36 8.81 4.74 -7.97
C ILE A 36 7.64 5.48 -8.63
N LEU A 37 6.45 4.88 -8.66
CA LEU A 37 5.27 5.51 -9.24
C LEU A 37 4.88 6.79 -8.49
N LEU A 38 4.81 6.74 -7.15
CA LEU A 38 4.54 7.92 -6.31
C LEU A 38 5.62 8.99 -6.47
N PHE A 39 6.89 8.58 -6.55
CA PHE A 39 8.01 9.48 -6.74
C PHE A 39 7.92 10.23 -8.07
N ILE A 40 7.55 9.55 -9.16
CA ILE A 40 7.32 10.17 -10.47
C ILE A 40 6.14 11.14 -10.40
N VAL A 41 5.02 10.73 -9.82
CA VAL A 41 3.81 11.56 -9.70
C VAL A 41 4.08 12.84 -8.88
N ASN A 42 4.85 12.72 -7.80
CA ASN A 42 5.28 13.84 -6.98
C ASN A 42 6.29 14.75 -7.71
N THR A 43 7.26 14.17 -8.43
CA THR A 43 8.29 14.93 -9.18
C THR A 43 7.69 15.72 -10.34
N PHE A 44 6.69 15.16 -11.03
CA PHE A 44 5.98 15.85 -12.10
C PHE A 44 4.89 16.80 -11.59
N HIS A 45 4.74 16.96 -10.27
CA HIS A 45 3.70 17.78 -9.64
C HIS A 45 2.30 17.47 -10.20
N LEU A 46 2.04 16.20 -10.56
CA LEU A 46 0.76 15.79 -11.14
C LEU A 46 -0.38 15.97 -10.11
N LEU A 47 -0.08 15.80 -8.83
CA LEU A 47 -1.01 16.09 -7.72
C LEU A 47 -1.29 17.60 -7.61
N SER A 48 -0.26 18.44 -7.74
CA SER A 48 -0.39 19.90 -7.74
C SER A 48 -1.20 20.41 -8.94
N PHE A 49 -1.08 19.76 -10.11
CA PHE A 49 -1.90 20.04 -11.29
C PHE A 49 -3.39 19.70 -11.07
N LEU A 50 -3.68 18.76 -10.16
CA LEU A 50 -5.01 18.37 -9.72
C LEU A 50 -5.53 19.22 -8.53
N GLY A 51 -4.79 20.23 -8.09
CA GLY A 51 -5.19 21.13 -6.98
C GLY A 51 -4.97 20.55 -5.58
N VAL A 52 -4.16 19.48 -5.48
CA VAL A 52 -3.88 18.76 -4.23
C VAL A 52 -2.44 19.06 -3.79
N PRO A 53 -2.19 19.34 -2.51
CA PRO A 53 -0.83 19.52 -2.01
C PRO A 53 0.01 18.24 -2.20
N ASP A 54 1.28 18.42 -2.57
CA ASP A 54 2.22 17.32 -2.78
C ASP A 54 2.30 16.43 -1.52
N MET A 55 2.12 15.12 -1.70
CA MET A 55 2.04 14.16 -0.60
C MET A 55 3.45 13.70 -0.21
N PRO A 56 3.91 13.95 1.03
CA PRO A 56 5.23 13.52 1.46
C PRO A 56 5.32 11.99 1.50
N ILE A 57 6.47 11.44 1.10
CA ILE A 57 6.74 10.01 1.24
C ILE A 57 6.97 9.70 2.73
N THR A 58 5.89 9.32 3.42
CA THR A 58 5.91 8.93 4.84
C THR A 58 5.99 7.40 4.99
N TRP A 59 6.31 6.92 6.19
CA TRP A 59 6.30 5.49 6.51
C TRP A 59 4.96 4.81 6.23
N ALA A 60 3.85 5.54 6.34
CA ALA A 60 2.52 5.05 6.00
C ALA A 60 2.40 4.75 4.50
N THR A 61 2.85 5.66 3.64
CA THR A 61 2.84 5.45 2.17
C THR A 61 3.72 4.26 1.76
N VAL A 62 4.88 4.09 2.40
CA VAL A 62 5.77 2.94 2.17
C VAL A 62 5.08 1.63 2.56
N LEU A 63 4.41 1.58 3.72
CA LEU A 63 3.67 0.38 4.15
C LEU A 63 2.51 0.06 3.21
N ILE A 64 1.74 1.07 2.80
CA ILE A 64 0.61 0.89 1.88
C ILE A 64 1.10 0.41 0.50
N CYS A 65 2.21 0.92 -0.01
CA CYS A 65 2.88 0.39 -1.21
C CYS A 65 3.50 -1.00 -0.98
N THR A 66 3.87 -1.36 0.24
CA THR A 66 4.37 -2.71 0.57
C THR A 66 3.28 -3.76 0.49
N PHE A 67 2.12 -3.46 1.05
CA PHE A 67 0.99 -4.38 1.04
C PHE A 67 0.22 -4.33 -0.28
N GLY A 68 0.12 -3.15 -0.90
CA GLY A 68 -0.71 -2.88 -2.06
C GLY A 68 0.04 -2.75 -3.39
N GLY A 69 1.36 -2.51 -3.40
CA GLY A 69 2.13 -2.33 -4.62
C GLY A 69 1.70 -1.16 -5.50
N ILE A 70 1.67 -1.41 -6.81
CA ILE A 70 1.08 -0.51 -7.81
C ILE A 70 -0.39 -0.15 -7.44
N PRO A 71 -1.28 -1.11 -7.14
CA PRO A 71 -2.63 -0.77 -6.67
C PRO A 71 -2.62 0.09 -5.38
N GLY A 72 -1.67 -0.14 -4.47
CA GLY A 72 -1.48 0.69 -3.27
C GLY A 72 -1.15 2.14 -3.60
N ALA A 73 -0.25 2.37 -4.55
CA ALA A 73 0.08 3.71 -5.04
C ALA A 73 -1.14 4.39 -5.70
N VAL A 74 -1.93 3.65 -6.48
CA VAL A 74 -3.17 4.18 -7.11
C VAL A 74 -4.19 4.61 -6.04
N ILE A 75 -4.37 3.83 -4.98
CA ILE A 75 -5.28 4.18 -3.87
C ILE A 75 -4.80 5.45 -3.17
N LEU A 76 -3.50 5.58 -2.90
CA LEU A 76 -2.92 6.77 -2.30
C LEU A 76 -3.15 8.02 -3.16
N ILE A 77 -3.01 7.89 -4.48
CA ILE A 77 -3.30 8.97 -5.43
C ILE A 77 -4.80 9.35 -5.38
N LEU A 78 -5.71 8.37 -5.37
CA LEU A 78 -7.15 8.62 -5.22
C LEU A 78 -7.47 9.31 -3.88
N LEU A 79 -6.83 8.89 -2.80
CA LEU A 79 -7.04 9.43 -1.46
C LEU A 79 -6.52 10.86 -1.35
N ALA A 80 -5.37 11.14 -1.99
CA ALA A 80 -4.84 12.48 -2.14
C ALA A 80 -5.78 13.38 -2.95
N ILE A 81 -6.35 12.89 -4.06
CA ILE A 81 -7.39 13.60 -4.84
C ILE A 81 -8.63 13.90 -3.99
N ALA A 82 -9.00 13.00 -3.07
CA ALA A 82 -10.09 13.23 -2.12
C ALA A 82 -9.73 14.20 -0.96
N GLY A 83 -8.50 14.73 -0.93
CA GLY A 83 -8.01 15.66 0.09
C GLY A 83 -7.60 14.99 1.41
N ILE A 84 -7.55 13.66 1.45
CA ILE A 84 -7.14 12.90 2.64
C ILE A 84 -5.67 12.52 2.46
N THR A 85 -4.81 13.14 3.27
CA THR A 85 -3.38 12.83 3.31
C THR A 85 -3.07 11.84 4.44
N VAL A 86 -2.03 11.02 4.23
CA VAL A 86 -1.53 9.98 5.14
C VAL A 86 -0.04 10.14 5.39
#